data_AF-A0A524BK59-F1
#
_entry.id   AF-A0A524BK59-F1
#
_cell.length_a   1.000
_cell.length_b   1.000
_cell.length_c   1.000
_cell.angle_alpha   90.00
_cell.angle_beta   90.00
_cell.angle_gamma   90.00
#
_symmetry.space_group_name_H-M   'P 1'
#
loop_
_entity.id
_entity.type
_entity.pdbx_description
1 polymer ?
#
loop_
_entity_poly.entity_id
_entity_poly.type
_entity_poly.pdbx_seq_one_letter_code
_entity_poly.pdbx_strand_id
1 'polypeptide(L)'
;MTRRMTLAAAGSIAALGLVLTGCGSAGGGDKEALVNTLMSDLTESGAITQEQDDCVRGKLNELSVDELTALDADSDGDAELPAGLEEKVSGMLMECFTAG
;
A
#
# COMPACT_ATOMS: atom_id res chain seq x y z
N MET A 1 35.48 -33.35 -22.75
CA MET A 1 35.06 -33.43 -21.34
C MET A 1 34.75 -32.02 -20.86
N THR A 2 33.55 -31.73 -20.35
CA THR A 2 33.29 -31.09 -19.04
C THR A 2 31.77 -30.90 -18.85
N ARG A 3 31.25 -31.79 -17.98
CA ARG A 3 30.10 -31.80 -17.05
C ARG A 3 28.86 -30.92 -17.33
N ARG A 4 27.75 -31.63 -17.56
CA ARG A 4 26.36 -31.21 -17.33
C ARG A 4 26.13 -30.94 -15.84
N MET A 5 25.48 -29.82 -15.51
CA MET A 5 24.85 -29.58 -14.20
C MET A 5 23.35 -29.42 -14.44
N THR A 6 22.63 -30.55 -14.37
CA THR A 6 21.18 -30.59 -14.16
C THR A 6 20.93 -30.35 -12.67
N LEU A 7 20.38 -29.18 -12.33
CA LEU A 7 19.90 -28.91 -10.98
C LEU A 7 18.45 -29.39 -10.89
N ALA A 8 18.27 -30.61 -10.40
CA ALA A 8 16.98 -31.12 -9.95
C ALA A 8 16.82 -30.70 -8.49
N ALA A 9 16.05 -29.64 -8.24
CA ALA A 9 15.57 -29.30 -6.90
C ALA A 9 14.18 -29.91 -6.73
N ALA A 10 14.14 -31.20 -6.42
CA ALA A 10 12.95 -31.87 -5.93
C ALA A 10 12.99 -31.88 -4.40
N GLY A 11 11.91 -31.37 -3.80
CA GLY A 11 11.56 -31.55 -2.40
C GLY A 11 12.05 -30.43 -1.48
N SER A 12 11.11 -29.70 -0.88
CA SER A 12 10.83 -29.85 0.56
C SER A 12 9.62 -29.00 1.00
N ILE A 13 8.84 -29.59 1.91
CA ILE A 13 7.88 -29.00 2.86
C ILE A 13 6.51 -28.56 2.35
N ALA A 14 5.62 -29.54 2.21
CA ALA A 14 4.22 -29.35 2.60
C ALA A 14 4.11 -29.50 4.13
N ALA A 15 3.23 -28.70 4.74
CA ALA A 15 2.80 -28.74 6.15
C ALA A 15 3.71 -28.06 7.19
N LEU A 16 3.81 -26.73 7.11
CA LEU A 16 3.77 -25.86 8.29
C LEU A 16 2.34 -25.33 8.41
N GLY A 17 1.45 -26.16 8.94
CA GLY A 17 0.16 -25.70 9.45
C GLY A 17 0.35 -25.09 10.84
N LEU A 18 -0.22 -23.89 11.03
CA LEU A 18 -0.47 -23.21 12.31
C LEU A 18 0.55 -22.24 12.91
N VAL A 19 1.34 -21.55 12.08
CA VAL A 19 1.49 -20.11 12.31
C VAL A 19 1.25 -19.48 10.96
N LEU A 20 0.09 -18.85 10.79
CA LEU A 20 -0.01 -17.81 9.76
C LEU A 20 1.06 -16.80 10.13
N THR A 21 2.25 -16.94 9.55
CA THR A 21 3.05 -15.79 9.21
C THR A 21 2.11 -14.96 8.35
N GLY A 22 1.47 -13.97 8.96
CA GLY A 22 0.83 -12.90 8.23
C GLY A 22 1.90 -12.30 7.34
N CYS A 23 1.97 -12.79 6.10
CA CYS A 23 2.10 -11.92 4.97
C CYS A 23 0.95 -10.91 5.11
N GLY A 24 1.27 -9.64 5.36
CA GLY A 24 0.24 -8.60 5.47
C GLY A 24 -0.59 -8.64 6.76
N SER A 25 0.02 -8.30 7.89
CA SER A 25 -0.73 -7.68 8.98
C SER A 25 0.04 -6.46 9.47
N ALA A 26 0.14 -5.47 8.60
CA ALA A 26 0.10 -4.07 9.02
C ALA A 26 -1.34 -3.69 9.43
N GLY A 27 -2.03 -4.59 10.11
CA GLY A 27 -3.38 -4.40 10.62
C GLY A 27 -3.31 -3.79 12.01
N GLY A 28 -3.09 -2.48 12.07
CA GLY A 28 -3.22 -1.68 13.27
C GLY A 28 -1.90 -1.35 13.97
N GLY A 29 -1.49 -0.09 13.88
CA GLY A 29 -0.46 0.46 14.77
C GLY A 29 -0.30 1.95 14.61
N ASP A 30 0.06 2.38 13.40
CA ASP A 30 0.54 3.74 13.21
C ASP A 30 -0.12 4.33 11.98
N LYS A 31 -1.14 5.16 12.22
CA LYS A 31 -1.73 6.02 11.19
C LYS A 31 -0.65 6.74 10.38
N GLU A 32 0.39 7.21 11.06
CA GLU A 32 1.55 7.82 10.41
C GLU A 32 2.29 6.88 9.47
N ALA A 33 2.42 5.59 9.79
CA ALA A 33 3.06 4.63 8.90
C ALA A 33 2.22 4.42 7.64
N LEU A 34 0.90 4.24 7.77
CA LEU A 34 -0.01 4.12 6.63
C LEU A 34 0.01 5.37 5.75
N VAL A 35 -0.05 6.55 6.35
CA VAL A 35 0.06 7.82 5.61
C VAL A 35 1.42 7.91 4.91
N ASN A 36 2.53 7.53 5.56
CA ASN A 36 3.84 7.56 4.93
C ASN A 36 3.95 6.58 3.76
N THR A 37 3.40 5.37 3.85
CA THR A 37 3.38 4.41 2.75
C THR A 37 2.60 4.97 1.57
N LEU A 38 1.35 5.40 1.80
CA LEU A 38 0.50 5.97 0.75
C LEU A 38 1.12 7.22 0.10
N MET A 39 1.77 8.08 0.91
CA MET A 39 2.51 9.24 0.38
C MET A 39 3.70 8.83 -0.48
N SER A 40 4.43 7.79 -0.08
CA SER A 40 5.54 7.24 -0.87
C SER A 40 5.03 6.70 -2.20
N ASP A 41 3.97 5.89 -2.19
CA ASP A 41 3.37 5.33 -3.40
C ASP A 41 2.88 6.41 -4.37
N LEU A 42 2.18 7.43 -3.86
CA LEU A 42 1.71 8.55 -4.66
C LEU A 42 2.86 9.37 -5.27
N THR A 43 3.98 9.50 -4.54
CA THR A 43 5.17 10.22 -5.00
C THR A 43 5.96 9.39 -6.01
N GLU A 44 6.16 8.10 -5.76
CA GLU A 44 6.86 7.18 -6.66
C GLU A 44 6.09 6.93 -7.96
N SER A 45 4.75 6.90 -7.88
CA SER A 45 3.84 6.89 -9.02
C SER A 45 3.93 8.17 -9.87
N GLY A 46 4.38 9.27 -9.27
CA GLY A 46 4.32 10.60 -9.87
C GLY A 46 2.89 11.16 -9.90
N ALA A 47 1.98 10.62 -9.08
CA ALA A 47 0.63 11.13 -8.92
C ALA A 47 0.65 12.51 -8.26
N ILE A 48 1.54 12.74 -7.30
CA ILE A 48 1.69 14.01 -6.58
C ILE A 48 3.09 14.59 -6.75
N THR A 49 3.20 15.92 -6.69
CA THR A 49 4.48 16.65 -6.68
C THR A 49 4.94 16.97 -5.26
N GLN A 50 6.20 17.39 -5.07
CA GLN A 50 6.70 17.84 -3.76
C GLN A 50 5.90 19.01 -3.18
N GLU A 51 5.37 19.90 -4.03
CA GLU A 51 4.55 21.04 -3.60
C GLU A 51 3.18 20.59 -3.08
N GLN A 52 2.73 19.40 -3.46
CA GLN A 52 1.47 18.79 -3.02
C GLN A 52 1.66 17.83 -1.83
N ASP A 53 2.91 17.47 -1.47
CA ASP A 53 3.19 16.51 -0.40
C ASP A 53 2.50 16.91 0.91
N ASP A 54 2.76 18.13 1.38
CA ASP A 54 2.22 18.63 2.64
C ASP A 54 0.69 18.69 2.63
N CYS A 55 0.09 19.08 1.51
CA CYS A 55 -1.37 19.16 1.38
C CYS A 55 -2.00 17.76 1.42
N VAL A 56 -1.46 16.83 0.62
CA VAL A 56 -1.99 15.47 0.52
C VAL A 56 -1.77 14.71 1.82
N ARG A 57 -0.61 14.86 2.46
CA ARG A 57 -0.32 14.34 3.80
C ARG A 57 -1.31 14.86 4.83
N GLY A 58 -1.67 16.14 4.76
CA GLY A 58 -2.70 16.74 5.61
C GLY A 58 -4.06 16.05 5.42
N LYS A 59 -4.48 15.88 4.16
CA LYS A 59 -5.76 15.23 3.81
C LYS A 59 -5.81 13.75 4.19
N LEU A 60 -4.75 12.99 3.96
CA LEU A 60 -4.65 11.59 4.40
C LEU A 60 -4.69 11.49 5.93
N ASN A 61 -4.14 12.49 6.65
CA ASN A 61 -4.28 12.58 8.10
C ASN A 61 -5.68 12.95 8.57
N GLU A 62 -6.61 13.36 7.71
CA GLU A 62 -8.03 13.51 8.07
C GLU A 62 -8.79 12.18 7.99
N LEU A 63 -8.26 11.18 7.27
CA LEU A 63 -8.85 9.85 7.16
C LEU A 63 -8.67 9.03 8.44
N SER A 64 -9.59 8.10 8.65
CA SER A 64 -9.50 7.08 9.69
C SER A 64 -8.45 6.02 9.31
N VAL A 65 -7.97 5.28 10.31
CA VAL A 65 -7.02 4.18 10.10
C VAL A 65 -7.63 3.12 9.17
N ASP A 66 -8.90 2.80 9.33
CA ASP A 66 -9.62 1.84 8.48
C ASP A 66 -9.68 2.28 7.01
N GLU A 67 -9.90 3.57 6.76
CA GLU A 67 -9.88 4.14 5.40
C GLU A 67 -8.47 4.10 4.79
N LEU A 68 -7.44 4.42 5.58
CA LEU A 68 -6.05 4.35 5.12
C LEU A 68 -5.60 2.91 4.84
N THR A 69 -6.00 1.96 5.68
CA THR A 69 -5.74 0.53 5.44
C THR A 69 -6.45 0.02 4.20
N ALA A 70 -7.65 0.49 3.91
CA ALA A 70 -8.35 0.15 2.67
C ALA A 70 -7.62 0.68 1.42
N LEU A 71 -7.05 1.90 1.50
CA LEU A 71 -6.25 2.48 0.42
C LEU A 71 -4.93 1.75 0.20
N ASP A 72 -4.25 1.39 1.29
CA ASP A 72 -3.00 0.61 1.26
C ASP A 72 -3.24 -0.76 0.60
N ALA A 73 -4.30 -1.46 1.01
CA ALA A 73 -4.66 -2.76 0.45
C ALA A 73 -5.13 -2.73 -1.01
N ASP A 74 -5.71 -1.62 -1.48
CA ASP A 74 -6.03 -1.42 -2.90
C ASP A 74 -4.77 -1.15 -3.73
N SER A 75 -3.80 -0.39 -3.20
CA SER A 75 -2.50 -0.14 -3.85
C SER A 75 -1.76 -1.45 -4.16
N ASP A 76 -1.84 -2.42 -3.24
CA ASP A 76 -1.28 -3.77 -3.41
C ASP A 76 -2.11 -4.68 -4.35
N GLY A 77 -3.29 -4.24 -4.78
CA GLY A 77 -4.23 -5.03 -5.59
C GLY A 77 -4.88 -6.18 -4.83
N ASP A 78 -4.83 -6.13 -3.49
CA ASP A 78 -5.29 -7.17 -2.57
C ASP A 78 -6.71 -6.91 -2.03
N ALA A 79 -7.29 -5.72 -2.25
CA ALA A 79 -8.63 -5.36 -1.78
C ALA A 79 -9.41 -4.44 -2.74
N GLU A 80 -10.75 -4.56 -2.73
CA GLU A 80 -11.64 -3.59 -3.37
C GLU A 80 -11.89 -2.41 -2.43
N LEU A 81 -11.73 -1.17 -2.93
CA LEU A 81 -12.04 0.02 -2.17
C LEU A 81 -13.54 0.09 -1.78
N PRO A 82 -13.86 0.50 -0.54
CA PRO A 82 -15.23 0.72 -0.14
C PRO A 82 -15.88 1.83 -0.98
N ALA A 83 -17.14 1.61 -1.37
CA ALA A 83 -17.88 2.52 -2.22
C ALA A 83 -17.89 3.96 -1.66
N GLY A 84 -17.35 4.90 -2.44
CA GLY A 84 -17.27 6.32 -2.09
C GLY A 84 -15.96 6.75 -1.41
N LEU A 85 -15.10 5.83 -0.96
CA LEU A 85 -13.77 6.19 -0.46
C LEU A 85 -12.87 6.69 -1.58
N GLU A 86 -12.93 6.04 -2.73
CA GLU A 86 -12.17 6.40 -3.93
C GLU A 86 -12.54 7.83 -4.42
N GLU A 87 -13.83 8.15 -4.45
CA GLU A 87 -14.33 9.50 -4.81
C GLU A 87 -13.92 10.55 -3.77
N LYS A 88 -13.98 10.20 -2.48
CA LYS A 88 -13.54 11.07 -1.38
C LYS A 88 -12.05 11.39 -1.50
N VAL A 89 -11.22 10.37 -1.71
CA VAL A 89 -9.76 10.52 -1.85
C VAL A 89 -9.41 11.31 -3.11
N SER A 90 -10.04 10.99 -4.25
CA SER A 90 -9.89 11.78 -5.48
C SER A 90 -10.28 13.25 -5.27
N GLY A 91 -11.39 13.52 -4.58
CA GLY A 91 -11.83 14.88 -4.27
C GLY A 91 -10.81 15.64 -3.42
N MET A 92 -10.31 15.02 -2.34
CA MET A 92 -9.30 15.62 -1.47
C MET A 92 -7.98 15.89 -2.19
N LEU A 93 -7.52 14.95 -3.02
CA LEU A 93 -6.32 15.12 -3.84
C LEU A 93 -6.53 16.25 -4.85
N MET A 94 -7.69 16.31 -5.50
CA MET A 94 -8.04 17.36 -6.45
C MET A 94 -7.99 18.75 -5.82
N GLU A 95 -8.45 18.92 -4.58
CA GLU A 95 -8.29 20.17 -3.83
C GLU A 95 -6.81 20.58 -3.71
N CYS A 96 -5.93 19.62 -3.39
CA CYS A 96 -4.48 19.85 -3.32
C CYS A 96 -3.86 20.19 -4.68
N PHE A 97 -4.31 19.56 -5.76
CA PHE A 97 -3.88 19.90 -7.12
C PHE A 97 -4.36 21.29 -7.57
N THR A 98 -5.51 21.76 -7.08
CA THR A 98 -6.04 23.10 -7.42
C THR A 98 -5.38 24.22 -6.61
N ALA A 99 -4.78 23.87 -5.47
CA ALA A 99 -4.16 24.80 -4.54
C ALA A 99 -2.67 25.06 -4.85
N GLY A 100 -2.04 24.21 -5.68
CA GLY A 100 -0.64 24.31 -6.13
C GLY A 100 -0.48 25.06 -7.44
#